data_AF-A0A3D3ZBW2-F1
#
_entry.id   AF-A0A3D3ZBW2-F1
#
_cell.length_a   1.000
_cell.length_b   1.000
_cell.length_c   1.000
_cell.angle_alpha   90.00
_cell.angle_beta   90.00
_cell.angle_gamma   90.00
#
_symmetry.space_group_name_H-M   'P 1'
#
loop_
_entity.id
_entity.type
_entity.pdbx_description
1 polymer ?
#
loop_
_entity_poly.entity_id
_entity_poly.type
_entity_poly.pdbx_seq_one_letter_code
_entity_poly.pdbx_strand_id
1 'polypeptide(L)' 'AIELKEMKGEIEFKDVWFAYNPGEWVLKGVSFHVYPKQTVAFVGATGSGKSTILSLICRNY' A
#
# COMPACT_ATOMS: atom_id res chain seq x y z
N ALA A 1 5.49 29.32 -9.72
CA ALA A 1 5.81 28.02 -9.11
C ALA A 1 4.60 27.56 -8.30
N ILE A 2 4.24 26.28 -8.32
CA ILE A 2 3.15 25.77 -7.48
C ILE A 2 3.76 25.43 -6.13
N GLU A 3 3.30 26.08 -5.05
CA GLU A 3 3.66 25.69 -3.69
C GLU A 3 3.04 24.33 -3.38
N LEU A 4 3.89 23.36 -3.04
CA LEU A 4 3.44 22.07 -2.54
C LEU A 4 2.95 22.27 -1.11
N LYS A 5 1.69 21.88 -0.85
CA LYS A 5 1.17 21.79 0.52
C LYS A 5 2.06 20.85 1.33
N GLU A 6 2.26 21.22 2.60
CA GLU A 6 3.01 20.41 3.56
C GLU A 6 2.44 18.98 3.61
N MET A 7 3.25 18.00 3.22
CA MET A 7 2.85 16.59 3.20
C MET A 7 3.13 15.96 4.56
N LYS A 8 2.10 15.43 5.22
CA LYS A 8 2.23 14.80 6.54
C LYS A 8 2.83 13.39 6.51
N GLY A 9 2.85 12.73 5.34
CA GLY A 9 3.37 11.36 5.20
C GLY A 9 2.43 10.28 5.76
N GLU A 10 1.13 10.54 5.76
CA GLU A 10 0.09 9.58 6.13
C GLU A 10 -0.21 8.63 4.96
N ILE A 11 -0.39 7.34 5.23
CA ILE A 11 -0.68 6.30 4.22
C ILE A 11 -1.94 5.56 4.60
N GLU A 12 -2.89 5.47 3.66
CA GLU A 12 -4.16 4.78 3.89
C GLU A 12 -4.48 3.83 2.74
N PHE A 13 -4.68 2.56 3.07
CA PHE A 13 -5.29 1.56 2.19
C PHE A 13 -6.76 1.43 2.61
N LYS A 14 -7.69 1.62 1.66
CA LYS A 14 -9.14 1.45 1.86
C LYS A 14 -9.67 0.41 0.89
N ASP A 15 -10.05 -0.75 1.42
CA ASP A 15 -10.62 -1.87 0.66
C ASP A 15 -9.87 -2.11 -0.66
N VAL A 16 -8.54 -2.23 -0.56
CA VAL A 16 -7.67 -2.33 -1.74
C VAL A 16 -7.68 -3.77 -2.25
N TRP A 17 -8.08 -3.93 -3.50
CA TRP A 17 -7.99 -5.16 -4.26
C TRP A 17 -6.97 -4.98 -5.38
N PHE A 18 -6.09 -5.96 -5.57
CA PHE A 18 -5.06 -5.88 -6.59
C PHE A 18 -4.70 -7.26 -7.13
N ALA A 19 -4.50 -7.33 -8.44
CA ALA A 19 -4.04 -8.50 -9.16
C ALA A 19 -3.07 -8.05 -10.27
N TYR A 20 -1.95 -8.74 -10.44
CA TYR A 20 -1.04 -8.47 -11.57
C TYR A 20 -1.66 -8.96 -12.88
N ASN A 21 -2.36 -10.09 -12.84
CA ASN A 21 -3.13 -10.64 -13.94
C ASN A 21 -4.61 -10.62 -13.58
N PRO A 22 -5.52 -10.29 -14.52
CA PRO A 22 -6.96 -10.33 -14.25
C PRO A 22 -7.41 -11.66 -13.66
N GLY A 23 -8.13 -11.62 -12.53
CA GLY A 23 -8.63 -12.81 -11.82
C GLY A 23 -7.65 -13.45 -10.82
N GLU A 24 -6.35 -13.13 -10.88
CA GLU A 24 -5.32 -13.66 -9.97
C GLU A 24 -5.03 -12.67 -8.82
N TRP A 25 -6.03 -12.52 -7.95
CA TRP A 25 -5.98 -11.58 -6.83
C TRP A 25 -4.85 -11.87 -5.85
N VAL A 26 -3.95 -10.89 -5.69
CA VAL A 26 -2.86 -10.90 -4.71
C VAL A 26 -3.28 -10.21 -3.42
N LEU A 27 -3.97 -9.07 -3.53
CA LEU A 27 -4.58 -8.36 -2.40
C LEU A 27 -6.11 -8.39 -2.55
N LYS A 28 -6.82 -8.66 -1.47
CA LYS A 28 -8.29 -8.73 -1.42
C LYS A 28 -8.79 -7.95 -0.20
N GLY A 29 -9.40 -6.80 -0.44
CA GLY A 29 -9.98 -5.95 0.59
C GLY A 29 -9.03 -5.48 1.68
N VAL A 30 -7.76 -5.25 1.32
CA VAL A 30 -6.74 -4.84 2.28
C VAL A 30 -7.01 -3.41 2.73
N SER A 31 -7.20 -3.23 4.04
CA SER A 31 -7.43 -1.93 4.66
C SER A 31 -6.50 -1.73 5.84
N PHE A 32 -5.77 -0.62 5.87
CA PHE A 32 -4.95 -0.21 7.00
C PHE A 32 -4.63 1.28 6.93
N HIS A 33 -4.23 1.84 8.06
CA HIS A 33 -3.83 3.22 8.19
C HIS A 33 -2.47 3.32 8.88
N VAL A 34 -1.54 4.06 8.27
CA VAL A 34 -0.22 4.36 8.82
C VAL A 34 -0.15 5.85 9.09
N TYR A 35 -0.06 6.20 10.37
CA TYR A 35 0.04 7.57 10.81
C TYR A 35 1.43 8.15 10.51
N PRO A 36 1.55 9.49 10.38
CA PRO A 36 2.84 10.17 10.29
C PRO A 36 3.81 9.69 11.36
N LYS A 37 5.04 9.38 10.95
CA LYS A 37 6.15 8.91 11.82
C LYS A 37 5.93 7.53 12.47
N GLN A 38 4.92 6.78 12.07
CA GLN A 38 4.70 5.42 12.55
C GLN A 38 5.60 4.44 11.81
N THR A 39 6.30 3.58 12.55
CA THR A 39 7.03 2.44 11.99
C THR A 39 6.12 1.22 11.94
N VAL A 40 5.98 0.62 10.76
CA VAL A 40 5.14 -0.57 10.52
C VAL A 40 5.97 -1.64 9.82
N ALA A 41 5.73 -2.90 10.17
CA ALA A 41 6.33 -4.05 9.50
C ALA A 41 5.23 -4.95 8.90
N PHE A 42 5.42 -5.37 7.65
CA PHE A 42 4.55 -6.35 7.00
C PHE A 42 5.20 -7.74 7.08
N VAL A 43 4.57 -8.67 7.79
CA VAL A 43 5.08 -10.03 8.01
C VAL A 43 4.10 -11.08 7.48
N GLY A 44 4.61 -12.21 7.01
CA GLY A 44 3.80 -13.30 6.46
C GLY A 44 4.57 -14.17 5.47
N ALA A 45 3.99 -15.31 5.07
CA ALA A 45 4.59 -16.28 4.17
C ALA A 45 4.90 -15.71 2.76
N THR A 46 5.81 -16.34 2.02
CA THR A 46 6.08 -15.98 0.62
C THR A 46 4.79 -15.99 -0.20
N GLY A 47 4.59 -14.98 -1.06
CA GLY A 47 3.37 -14.83 -1.87
C GLY A 47 2.21 -14.10 -1.17
N SER A 48 2.31 -13.76 0.11
CA SER A 48 1.23 -13.08 0.85
C SER A 48 0.95 -11.62 0.47
N GLY A 49 1.56 -11.08 -0.59
CA GLY A 49 1.34 -9.70 -1.05
C GLY A 49 2.15 -8.59 -0.36
N LYS A 50 3.13 -8.91 0.50
CA LYS A 50 3.98 -7.91 1.19
C LYS A 50 4.70 -6.95 0.22
N SER A 51 5.44 -7.49 -0.74
CA SER A 51 6.15 -6.68 -1.75
C SER A 51 5.19 -5.94 -2.68
N THR A 52 4.00 -6.49 -2.90
CA THR A 52 2.92 -5.85 -3.65
C THR A 52 2.42 -4.60 -2.93
N ILE A 53 2.17 -4.67 -1.62
CA ILE A 53 1.81 -3.49 -0.81
C ILE A 53 2.86 -2.38 -0.96
N LEU A 54 4.16 -2.71 -0.84
CA LEU A 54 5.23 -1.73 -1.00
C LEU A 54 5.26 -1.13 -2.43
N SER A 55 5.01 -1.94 -3.45
CA SER A 55 4.96 -1.48 -4.85
C SER A 55 3.80 -0.51 -5.10
N LEU A 56 2.63 -0.76 -4.49
CA LEU A 56 1.46 0.10 -4.59
C LEU A 56 1.65 1.43 -3.84
N ILE A 57 2.32 1.41 -2.68
CA ILE A 57 2.69 2.65 -1.97
C ILE A 57 3.57 3.54 -2.86
N CYS A 58 4.51 2.93 -3.57
CA CYS A 58 5.38 3.64 -4.52
C CYS A 58 4.72 3.99 -5.87
N ARG A 59 3.47 3.56 -6.09
CA ARG A 59 2.76 3.71 -7.38
C ARG A 59 3.51 3.13 -8.59
N ASN A 60 4.10 1.95 -8.42
CA ASN A 60 4.79 1.25 -9.52
C ASN A 60 3.83 0.47 -10.45
N TYR A 61 2.54 0.39 -10.09
CA TYR A 61 1.43 -0.19 -10.84
C TYR A 61 0.19 0.67 -10.59
#